data_AF-X8IVT3-F1
#
_entry.id   AF-X8IVT3-F1
#
_cell.length_a   1.000
_cell.length_b   1.000
_cell.length_c   1.000
_cell.angle_alpha   90.00
_cell.angle_beta   90.00
_cell.angle_gamma   90.00
#
_symmetry.space_group_name_H-M   'P 1'
#
loop_
_entity.id
_entity.type
_entity.pdbx_description
1 polymer ?
#
loop_
_entity_poly.entity_id
_entity_poly.type
_entity_poly.pdbx_seq_one_letter_code
_entity_poly.pdbx_strand_id
1 'polypeptide(L)'
;MEIAGNEALEKGVEVERKGLGTPATRAGIIENLIYKGFVERDKKNLIATHKGISLVTIVADNFKSAETTAKWEMELSDIAQGKSSKEEFLEAIENDIKEAVFTYTK
;
A
#
# COMPACT_ATOMS: atom_id res chain seq x y z
N MET A 1 -1.56 -11.10 -1.91
CA MET A 1 -2.19 -9.77 -1.99
C MET A 1 -3.56 -9.74 -1.35
N GLU A 2 -4.40 -10.75 -1.56
CA GLU A 2 -5.83 -10.75 -1.17
C GLU A 2 -6.12 -10.72 0.34
N ILE A 3 -5.11 -11.06 1.16
CA ILE A 3 -5.21 -11.07 2.62
C ILE A 3 -4.31 -10.04 3.30
N ALA A 4 -3.51 -9.29 2.53
CA ALA A 4 -2.51 -8.40 3.09
C ALA A 4 -3.18 -7.19 3.77
N GLY A 5 -2.82 -6.92 5.04
CA GLY A 5 -3.41 -5.83 5.81
C GLY A 5 -4.79 -6.13 6.42
N ASN A 6 -5.37 -7.32 6.18
CA ASN A 6 -6.69 -7.67 6.72
C ASN A 6 -6.72 -7.75 8.26
N GLU A 7 -5.57 -7.96 8.90
CA GLU A 7 -5.47 -8.02 10.36
C GLU A 7 -5.72 -6.65 11.04
N ALA A 8 -5.55 -5.56 10.27
CA ALA A 8 -5.81 -4.21 10.74
C ALA A 8 -7.28 -3.77 10.58
N LEU A 9 -8.11 -4.59 9.93
CA LEU A 9 -9.54 -4.32 9.79
C LEU A 9 -10.27 -4.73 11.07
N GLU A 10 -11.12 -3.87 11.61
CA GLU A 10 -11.96 -4.22 12.75
C GLU A 10 -12.91 -5.39 12.41
N LYS A 11 -13.11 -6.29 13.38
CA LYS A 11 -14.01 -7.43 13.21
C LYS A 11 -15.43 -6.94 12.97
N GLY A 12 -15.96 -7.20 11.78
CA GLY A 12 -17.34 -6.84 11.39
C GLY A 12 -17.44 -5.73 10.36
N VAL A 13 -16.32 -5.12 9.95
CA VAL A 13 -16.29 -4.15 8.85
C VAL A 13 -16.35 -4.89 7.50
N GLU A 14 -17.46 -4.76 6.79
CA GLU A 14 -17.55 -5.10 5.37
C GLU A 14 -16.95 -3.97 4.54
N VAL A 15 -15.64 -4.04 4.31
CA VAL A 15 -15.01 -3.30 3.22
C VAL A 15 -15.21 -4.07 1.91
N GLU A 16 -15.68 -3.37 0.86
CA GLU A 16 -15.82 -3.93 -0.51
C GLU A 16 -14.50 -4.55 -1.02
N ARG A 17 -13.36 -4.08 -0.48
CA ARG A 17 -12.02 -4.45 -0.92
C ARG A 17 -11.25 -5.04 0.25
N LYS A 18 -11.03 -6.35 0.21
CA LYS A 18 -10.13 -7.07 1.12
C LYS A 18 -8.77 -7.27 0.47
N GLY A 19 -7.72 -7.08 1.27
CA GLY A 19 -6.33 -7.15 0.82
C GLY A 19 -5.89 -5.94 -0.01
N LEU A 20 -4.71 -6.05 -0.60
CA LEU A 20 -4.15 -5.02 -1.46
C LEU A 20 -4.66 -5.14 -2.90
N GLY A 21 -5.20 -4.04 -3.41
CA GLY A 21 -5.70 -3.90 -4.78
C GLY A 21 -6.94 -4.74 -5.09
N THR A 22 -7.47 -4.57 -6.29
CA THR A 22 -8.64 -5.32 -6.79
C THR A 22 -8.19 -6.50 -7.66
N PRO A 23 -9.05 -7.51 -7.89
CA PRO A 23 -8.73 -8.61 -8.81
C PRO A 23 -8.25 -8.14 -10.18
N ALA A 24 -8.78 -7.02 -10.67
CA ALA A 24 -8.41 -6.43 -11.95
C ALA A 24 -7.01 -5.81 -11.98
N THR A 25 -6.48 -5.34 -10.84
CA THR A 25 -5.18 -4.64 -10.80
C THR A 25 -4.02 -5.49 -10.30
N ARG A 26 -4.28 -6.55 -9.52
CA ARG A 26 -3.25 -7.39 -8.89
C ARG A 26 -2.22 -7.95 -9.87
N ALA A 27 -2.69 -8.57 -10.96
CA ALA A 27 -1.80 -9.14 -11.97
C ALA A 27 -0.92 -8.04 -12.61
N GLY A 28 -1.51 -6.90 -12.95
CA GLY A 28 -0.78 -5.76 -13.52
C GLY A 28 0.29 -5.18 -12.59
N ILE A 29 0.03 -5.13 -11.29
CA ILE A 29 1.01 -4.69 -10.29
C ILE A 29 2.19 -5.66 -10.24
N ILE A 30 1.95 -6.97 -10.22
CA ILE A 30 3.01 -7.99 -10.21
C ILE A 30 3.87 -7.88 -11.48
N GLU A 31 3.25 -7.76 -12.66
CA GLU A 31 3.99 -7.58 -13.91
C GLU A 31 4.81 -6.28 -13.91
N ASN A 32 4.30 -5.21 -13.31
CA ASN A 32 5.03 -3.94 -13.19
C ASN A 32 6.28 -4.08 -12.29
N LEU A 33 6.19 -4.81 -11.18
CA LEU A 33 7.33 -5.09 -10.30
C LEU A 33 8.42 -5.90 -11.01
N ILE A 34 8.01 -6.87 -11.84
CA ILE A 34 8.92 -7.66 -12.68
C ILE A 34 9.57 -6.77 -13.74
N TYR A 35 8.77 -6.00 -14.48
CA TYR A 35 9.25 -5.08 -15.52
C TYR A 35 10.25 -4.06 -14.98
N LYS A 36 10.03 -3.53 -13.77
CA LYS A 36 10.96 -2.59 -13.11
C LYS A 36 12.21 -3.27 -12.51
N GLY A 37 12.26 -4.60 -12.51
CA GLY A 37 13.38 -5.39 -11.99
C GLY A 37 13.45 -5.46 -10.47
N PHE A 38 12.34 -5.26 -9.76
CA PHE A 38 12.28 -5.42 -8.30
C PHE A 38 12.00 -6.87 -7.90
N VAL A 39 11.34 -7.63 -8.77
CA VAL A 39 11.02 -9.04 -8.60
C VAL A 39 11.43 -9.78 -9.88
N GLU A 40 11.84 -11.03 -9.74
CA GLU A 40 12.10 -11.93 -10.87
C GLU A 40 11.31 -13.24 -10.74
N ARG A 41 11.07 -13.89 -11.89
CA ARG A 41 10.43 -15.21 -11.94
C ARG A 41 11.51 -16.29 -11.94
N ASP A 42 11.53 -17.09 -10.89
CA ASP A 42 12.28 -18.35 -10.86
C ASP A 42 11.29 -19.51 -10.95
N LYS A 43 11.10 -20.04 -12.16
CA LYS A 43 10.10 -21.07 -12.48
C LYS A 43 8.69 -20.63 -12.05
N LYS A 44 8.16 -21.20 -10.96
CA LYS A 44 6.84 -20.90 -10.39
C LYS A 44 6.91 -19.94 -9.20
N ASN A 45 8.10 -19.50 -8.82
CA ASN A 45 8.34 -18.62 -7.69
C ASN A 45 8.57 -17.19 -8.17
N LEU A 46 8.19 -16.23 -7.30
CA LEU A 46 8.57 -14.83 -7.43
C LEU A 46 9.60 -14.53 -6.35
N ILE A 47 10.79 -14.07 -6.76
CA ILE A 47 11.91 -13.78 -5.86
C ILE A 47 12.20 -12.30 -5.91
N ALA A 48 12.38 -11.67 -4.75
CA ALA A 48 12.80 -10.28 -4.67
C ALA A 48 14.26 -10.15 -5.13
N THR A 49 14.53 -9.23 -6.05
CA THR A 49 15.91 -8.97 -6.49
C THR A 49 16.66 -8.16 -5.43
N HIS A 50 17.99 -8.10 -5.53
CA HIS A 50 18.79 -7.20 -4.71
C HIS A 50 18.30 -5.74 -4.80
N LYS A 51 17.89 -5.29 -5.99
CA LYS A 51 17.31 -3.97 -6.23
C LYS A 51 15.99 -3.78 -5.48
N GLY A 52 15.10 -4.79 -5.51
CA GLY A 52 13.83 -4.76 -4.79
C GLY A 52 14.02 -4.70 -3.28
N ILE A 53 14.91 -5.53 -2.74
CA ILE A 53 15.25 -5.54 -1.31
C ILE A 53 15.83 -4.18 -0.89
N SER A 54 16.81 -3.67 -1.64
CA SER A 54 17.45 -2.37 -1.35
C SER A 54 16.42 -1.25 -1.28
N LEU A 55 15.47 -1.21 -2.23
CA LEU A 55 14.39 -0.22 -2.23
C LEU A 55 13.53 -0.33 -0.97
N VAL A 56 13.06 -1.54 -0.64
CA VAL A 56 12.19 -1.76 0.53
C VAL A 56 12.91 -1.42 1.84
N THR A 57 14.23 -1.56 1.91
CA THR A 57 15.02 -1.18 3.09
C THR A 57 15.08 0.34 3.30
N ILE A 58 15.10 1.14 2.22
CA ILE A 58 15.22 2.60 2.33
C ILE A 58 13.88 3.34 2.36
N VAL A 59 12.81 2.72 1.88
CA VAL A 59 11.46 3.31 1.95
C VAL A 59 10.99 3.35 3.40
N ALA A 60 10.39 4.48 3.80
CA ALA A 60 9.83 4.67 5.14
C ALA A 60 8.80 3.59 5.49
N ASP A 61 8.79 3.17 6.76
CA ASP A 61 8.02 2.00 7.21
C ASP A 61 6.52 2.14 6.98
N ASN A 62 5.97 3.34 7.16
CA ASN A 62 4.57 3.64 6.88
C ASN A 62 4.20 3.40 5.40
N PHE A 63 5.07 3.76 4.45
CA PHE A 63 4.77 3.65 3.02
C PHE A 63 5.00 2.27 2.41
N LYS A 64 5.69 1.36 3.10
CA LYS A 64 5.82 -0.05 2.68
C LYS A 64 4.88 -1.01 3.42
N SER A 65 4.06 -0.50 4.34
CA SER A 65 3.12 -1.31 5.11
C SER A 65 1.80 -1.54 4.37
N ALA A 66 1.36 -2.80 4.34
CA ALA A 66 0.03 -3.16 3.84
C ALA A 66 -1.10 -2.63 4.74
N GLU A 67 -0.82 -2.40 6.03
CA GLU A 67 -1.78 -1.83 6.98
C GLU A 67 -2.13 -0.38 6.62
N THR A 68 -1.15 0.42 6.19
CA THR A 68 -1.38 1.80 5.74
C THR A 68 -2.36 1.85 4.59
N THR A 69 -2.20 0.97 3.58
CA THR A 69 -3.15 0.89 2.47
C THR A 69 -4.54 0.46 2.94
N ALA A 70 -4.64 -0.48 3.88
CA ALA A 70 -5.92 -0.90 4.43
C ALA A 70 -6.64 0.24 5.16
N LYS A 71 -5.91 1.05 5.95
CA LYS A 71 -6.43 2.25 6.61
C LYS A 71 -6.96 3.27 5.61
N TRP A 72 -6.21 3.56 4.56
CA TRP A 72 -6.67 4.49 3.51
C TRP A 72 -7.92 3.99 2.78
N GLU A 73 -8.03 2.70 2.48
CA GLU A 73 -9.25 2.17 1.85
C GLU A 73 -10.47 2.26 2.78
N MET A 74 -10.29 2.12 4.11
CA MET A 74 -11.36 2.37 5.09
C MET A 74 -11.78 3.84 5.10
N GLU A 75 -10.84 4.76 5.20
CA GLU A 75 -11.11 6.21 5.19
C GLU A 75 -11.77 6.65 3.88
N LEU A 76 -11.33 6.11 2.74
CA LEU A 76 -11.97 6.35 1.45
C LEU A 76 -13.42 5.82 1.40
N SER A 77 -13.71 4.71 2.07
CA SER A 77 -15.07 4.19 2.21
C SER A 77 -15.95 5.13 3.05
N ASP A 78 -15.40 5.64 4.16
CA ASP A 78 -16.11 6.61 5.01
C ASP A 78 -16.37 7.93 4.27
N ILE A 79 -15.41 8.42 3.48
CA ILE A 79 -15.60 9.59 2.60
C ILE A 79 -16.72 9.31 1.58
N ALA A 80 -16.74 8.15 0.94
CA ALA A 80 -17.78 7.78 -0.02
C ALA A 80 -19.18 7.71 0.63
N GLN A 81 -19.25 7.39 1.92
CA GLN A 81 -20.48 7.38 2.72
C GLN A 81 -20.81 8.76 3.32
N GLY A 82 -19.98 9.78 3.11
CA GLY A 82 -20.16 11.13 3.67
C GLY A 82 -19.86 11.24 5.17
N LYS A 83 -19.12 10.29 5.74
CA LYS A 83 -18.77 10.22 7.18
C LYS A 83 -17.45 10.91 7.53
N SER A 84 -16.60 11.17 6.54
CA SER A 84 -15.29 11.80 6.72
C SER A 84 -15.03 12.84 5.62
N SER A 85 -14.16 13.82 5.91
CA SER A 85 -13.79 14.86 4.95
C SER A 85 -12.67 14.38 4.02
N LYS A 86 -12.87 14.62 2.71
CA LYS A 86 -11.82 14.39 1.71
C LYS A 86 -10.63 15.33 1.93
N GLU A 87 -10.90 16.56 2.33
CA GLU A 87 -9.89 17.59 2.55
C GLU A 87 -8.96 17.19 3.71
N GLU A 88 -9.52 16.77 4.84
CA GLU A 88 -8.76 16.30 6.01
C GLU A 88 -7.91 15.07 5.68
N PHE A 89 -8.46 14.11 4.92
CA PHE A 89 -7.72 12.92 4.47
C PHE A 89 -6.50 13.28 3.61
N LEU A 90 -6.67 14.19 2.65
CA LEU A 90 -5.57 14.62 1.78
C LEU A 90 -4.52 15.43 2.56
N GLU A 91 -4.94 16.28 3.50
CA GLU A 91 -4.03 17.04 4.34
C GLU A 91 -3.16 16.13 5.23
N ALA A 92 -3.76 15.07 5.80
CA ALA A 92 -3.03 14.08 6.57
C ALA A 92 -1.94 13.38 5.72
N ILE A 93 -2.29 12.92 4.50
CA ILE A 93 -1.32 12.30 3.58
C ILE A 93 -0.21 13.27 3.20
N GLU A 94 -0.54 14.55 2.94
CA GLU A 94 0.46 15.55 2.59
C GLU A 94 1.45 15.78 3.73
N ASN A 95 0.97 15.80 4.98
CA ASN A 95 1.80 15.95 6.17
C ASN A 95 2.73 14.74 6.36
N ASP A 96 2.22 13.52 6.20
CA ASP A 96 3.03 12.28 6.26
C ASP A 96 4.15 12.28 5.20
N ILE A 97 3.84 12.74 3.99
CA ILE A 97 4.83 12.85 2.90
C ILE A 97 5.89 13.90 3.25
N LYS A 98 5.48 15.08 3.75
CA LYS A 98 6.42 16.15 4.15
C LYS A 98 7.36 15.67 5.24
N GLU A 99 6.85 14.97 6.25
CA GLU A 99 7.66 14.42 7.34
C GLU A 99 8.67 13.39 6.81
N ALA A 100 8.22 12.47 5.95
CA ALA A 100 9.11 11.48 5.34
C ALA A 100 10.21 12.17 4.51
N VAL A 101 9.85 13.10 3.62
CA VAL A 101 10.84 13.83 2.81
C VAL A 101 11.83 14.57 3.71
N PHE A 102 11.37 15.24 4.76
CA PHE A 102 12.24 15.95 5.70
C PHE A 102 13.22 15.02 6.40
N THR A 103 12.78 13.80 6.76
CA THR A 103 13.60 12.78 7.41
C THR A 103 14.75 12.31 6.53
N TYR A 104 14.52 12.13 5.21
CA TYR A 104 15.52 11.59 4.28
C TYR A 104 16.29 12.66 3.48
N THR A 105 16.01 13.95 3.66
CA THR A 105 16.74 15.06 3.02
C THR A 105 17.91 15.58 3.86
N LYS A 106 18.03 15.13 5.12
CA LYS A 106 19.17 15.44 6.00
C LYS A 106 20.31 14.45 5.81
#